data_AF-A0A3P3VTE0-F1
#
_entry.id   AF-A0A3P3VTE0-F1
#
_cell.length_a   1.000
_cell.length_b   1.000
_cell.length_c   1.000
_cell.angle_alpha   90.00
_cell.angle_beta   90.00
_cell.angle_gamma   90.00
#
_symmetry.space_group_name_H-M   'P 1'
#
loop_
_entity.id
_entity.type
_entity.pdbx_description
1 polymer ?
#
loop_
_entity_poly.entity_id
_entity_poly.type
_entity_poly.pdbx_seq_one_letter_code
_entity_poly.pdbx_strand_id
1 'polypeptide(L)' 'MTTDLERAGAKLRRARAALAKATEEAQAAALQALAEGHAEAAVARDLGVDRMTVRKWAGKR' A
#
# COMPACT_ATOMS: atom_id res chain seq x y z
N MET A 1 -27.88 21.11 -7.22
CA MET A 1 -26.81 20.99 -8.23
C MET A 1 -25.54 20.62 -7.51
N THR A 2 -24.95 19.47 -7.82
CA THR A 2 -23.64 19.08 -7.25
C THR A 2 -22.56 19.94 -7.90
N THR A 3 -21.76 20.65 -7.10
CA THR A 3 -20.66 21.48 -7.59
C THR A 3 -19.54 20.60 -8.16
N ASP A 4 -18.70 21.16 -9.03
CA ASP A 4 -17.53 20.44 -9.55
C ASP A 4 -16.56 20.04 -8.42
N LEU A 5 -16.48 20.85 -7.36
CA LEU A 5 -15.71 20.55 -6.16
C LEU A 5 -16.24 19.32 -5.41
N GLU A 6 -17.55 19.18 -5.27
CA GLU A 6 -18.15 18.01 -4.62
C GLU A 6 -17.87 16.72 -5.42
N ARG A 7 -17.95 16.80 -6.76
CA ARG A 7 -17.63 15.66 -7.64
C ARG A 7 -16.15 15.28 -7.54
N ALA A 8 -15.25 16.27 -7.59
CA ALA A 8 -13.81 16.05 -7.44
C ALA A 8 -13.48 15.45 -6.07
N GLY A 9 -14.08 15.96 -4.99
CA GLY A 9 -13.93 15.44 -3.64
C GLY A 9 -14.40 13.99 -3.50
N ALA A 10 -15.54 13.64 -4.10
CA ALA A 10 -16.03 12.26 -4.11
C ALA A 10 -15.09 11.31 -4.86
N LYS A 11 -14.53 11.74 -6.00
CA LYS A 11 -13.53 10.98 -6.76
C LYS A 11 -12.27 10.75 -5.91
N LEU A 12 -11.76 11.79 -5.25
CA LEU A 12 -10.58 11.70 -4.38
C LEU A 12 -10.80 10.72 -3.22
N ARG A 13 -11.96 10.78 -2.55
CA ARG A 13 -12.29 9.86 -1.45
C ARG A 13 -12.29 8.40 -1.91
N ARG A 14 -12.92 8.12 -3.06
CA ARG A 14 -12.93 6.76 -3.64
C ARG A 14 -11.52 6.28 -3.99
N ALA A 15 -10.71 7.14 -4.62
CA ALA A 15 -9.34 6.81 -4.97
C ALA A 15 -8.48 6.51 -3.73
N ARG A 16 -8.66 7.29 -2.65
CA ARG A 16 -7.98 7.05 -1.36
C ARG A 16 -8.40 5.72 -0.72
N ALA A 17 -9.70 5.39 -0.75
CA ALA A 17 -10.19 4.11 -0.24
C ALA A 17 -9.63 2.93 -1.05
N ALA A 18 -9.59 3.06 -2.38
CA ALA A 18 -8.99 2.05 -3.25
C ALA A 18 -7.48 1.87 -2.99
N LEU A 19 -6.74 2.98 -2.85
CA LEU A 19 -5.32 2.94 -2.49
C LEU A 19 -5.09 2.27 -1.13
N ALA A 20 -5.89 2.61 -0.11
CA ALA A 20 -5.76 2.02 1.22
C ALA A 20 -5.96 0.50 1.17
N LYS A 21 -6.99 0.03 0.47
CA LYS A 21 -7.25 -1.40 0.29
C LYS A 21 -6.12 -2.12 -0.45
N ALA A 22 -5.65 -1.56 -1.57
CA ALA A 22 -4.53 -2.14 -2.32
C ALA A 22 -3.24 -2.17 -1.48
N THR A 23 -3.04 -1.17 -0.62
CA THR A 23 -1.89 -1.11 0.30
C THR A 23 -1.98 -2.19 1.38
N GLU A 24 -3.16 -2.45 1.93
CA GLU A 24 -3.40 -3.52 2.91
C GLU A 24 -3.14 -4.90 2.30
N GLU A 25 -3.62 -5.15 1.08
CA GLU A 25 -3.37 -6.38 0.33
C GLU A 25 -1.87 -6.58 0.04
N ALA A 26 -1.17 -5.53 -0.42
CA ALA A 26 0.27 -5.56 -0.63
C ALA A 26 1.05 -5.79 0.68
N GLN A 27 0.61 -5.19 1.78
CA GLN A 27 1.21 -5.41 3.09
C GLN A 27 1.08 -6.86 3.54
N ALA A 28 -0.11 -7.46 3.40
CA ALA A 28 -0.32 -8.87 3.75
C ALA A 28 0.59 -9.80 2.92
N ALA A 29 0.67 -9.57 1.62
CA ALA A 29 1.57 -10.33 0.73
C ALA A 29 3.05 -10.15 1.10
N ALA A 30 3.46 -8.91 1.43
CA ALA A 30 4.82 -8.63 1.88
C ALA A 30 5.17 -9.41 3.15
N LEU A 31 4.29 -9.41 4.15
CA LEU A 31 4.51 -10.11 5.42
C LEU A 31 4.62 -11.63 5.21
N GLN A 32 3.78 -12.20 4.35
CA GLN A 32 3.84 -13.61 3.99
C GLN A 32 5.18 -13.96 3.31
N ALA A 33 5.62 -13.15 2.33
CA ALA A 33 6.90 -13.36 1.65
C ALA A 33 8.09 -13.27 2.64
N LEU A 34 8.05 -12.32 3.58
CA LEU A 34 9.08 -12.24 4.61
C LEU A 34 9.09 -13.48 5.52
N ALA A 35 7.93 -14.04 5.86
CA ALA A 35 7.81 -15.26 6.65
C ALA A 35 8.37 -16.50 5.90
N GLU A 36 8.26 -16.51 4.57
CA GLU A 36 8.85 -17.52 3.68
C GLU A 36 10.36 -17.33 3.45
N GLY A 37 10.95 -16.27 4.01
CA GLY A 37 12.39 -15.99 3.94
C GLY A 37 12.84 -15.13 2.76
N HIS A 38 11.90 -14.51 2.01
CA HIS A 38 12.27 -13.57 0.96
C HIS A 38 12.95 -12.32 1.54
N ALA A 39 13.93 -11.77 0.82
CA ALA A 39 14.65 -10.58 1.26
C ALA A 39 13.77 -9.31 1.13
N GLU A 40 13.82 -8.41 2.13
CA GLU A 40 13.05 -7.15 2.14
C GLU A 40 13.23 -6.33 0.85
N ALA A 41 14.45 -6.30 0.29
CA ALA A 41 14.74 -5.56 -0.94
C ALA A 41 14.11 -6.19 -2.20
N ALA A 42 13.95 -7.52 -2.24
CA ALA A 42 13.27 -8.20 -3.33
C ALA A 42 11.76 -7.92 -3.27
N VAL A 43 11.16 -8.13 -2.09
CA VAL A 43 9.73 -7.84 -1.84
C VAL A 43 9.39 -6.38 -2.18
N ALA A 44 10.25 -5.43 -1.78
CA ALA A 44 10.05 -4.01 -2.08
C ALA A 44 10.09 -3.72 -3.59
N ARG A 45 11.03 -4.33 -4.33
CA ARG A 45 11.13 -4.20 -5.78
C ARG A 45 9.88 -4.74 -6.48
N ASP A 46 9.43 -5.92 -6.08
CA ASP A 46 8.31 -6.60 -6.73
C ASP A 46 6.98 -5.87 -6.48
N LEU A 47 6.81 -5.27 -5.30
CA LEU A 47 5.64 -4.44 -4.96
C LEU A 47 5.73 -2.99 -5.44
N GLY A 48 6.89 -2.56 -5.96
CA GLY A 48 7.11 -1.18 -6.39
C GLY A 48 7.11 -0.16 -5.25
N VAL A 49 7.55 -0.55 -4.06
CA VAL A 49 7.62 0.31 -2.86
C VAL A 49 9.06 0.48 -2.38
N ASP A 50 9.29 1.49 -1.54
CA ASP A 50 10.58 1.65 -0.86
C ASP A 50 10.83 0.51 0.16
N ARG A 51 12.09 0.08 0.32
CA ARG A 51 12.45 -0.97 1.29
C ARG A 51 12.05 -0.61 2.73
N MET A 52 12.10 0.67 3.09
CA MET A 52 11.68 1.15 4.42
C MET A 52 10.18 0.99 4.66
N THR A 53 9.37 1.01 3.61
CA THR A 53 7.93 0.68 3.71
C THR A 53 7.74 -0.76 4.14
N VAL A 54 8.43 -1.70 3.48
CA VAL A 54 8.40 -3.13 3.84
C VAL A 54 8.92 -3.34 5.27
N ARG A 55 10.01 -2.67 5.64
CA ARG A 55 10.58 -2.73 7.00
C ARG A 55 9.58 -2.26 8.05
N LYS A 56 8.89 -1.14 7.79
CA LYS A 56 7.85 -0.60 8.69
C LYS A 56 6.67 -1.56 8.83
N TRP A 57 6.21 -2.17 7.73
CA TRP A 57 5.16 -3.18 7.78
C TRP A 57 5.53 -4.39 8.63
N ALA A 58 6.79 -4.82 8.56
CA ALA A 58 7.34 -5.89 9.40
C ALA A 58 7.51 -5.49 10.88
N GLY A 59 7.10 -4.27 11.28
CA GLY A 59 7.23 -3.78 12.66
C GLY A 59 8.67 -3.46 13.08
N LYS A 60 9.61 -3.41 12.14
CA LYS A 60 11.03 -3.16 12.42
C LYS A 60 11.28 -1.66 12.42
N ARG A 61 12.07 -1.20 13.40
CA ARG A 61 12.50 0.20 13.53
C ARG A 61 13.78 0.47 12.75
#